data_AF-A0A377TR52-F1
#
_entry.id   AF-A0A377TR52-F1
#
_cell.length_a   1.000
_cell.length_b   1.000
_cell.length_c   1.000
_cell.angle_alpha   90.00
_cell.angle_beta   90.00
_cell.angle_gamma   90.00
#
_symmetry.space_group_name_H-M   'P 1'
#
loop_
_entity.id
_entity.type
_entity.pdbx_description
1 polymer ?
#
loop_
_entity_poly.entity_id
_entity_poly.type
_entity_poly.pdbx_seq_one_letter_code
_entity_poly.pdbx_strand_id
1 'polypeptide(L)'
;MEQQVSTRDYNYREATADMNAQVDVTRGETTTFGEAYHWGDNYLTAGNVHDRHPAPESGAFYARLRHERYLNGQTRMQATTSCPTLCPGQVLKVTGGEEVAGEFADGVLVTAMHSHARRDADFAVEFAGIPDSPDVGYRPEPGARPVMAGTLPARVTSTRENDTYGHIDKHGRYRVNMLFDRARWETGFESLVGPPVAALCRRHLRSAPAAAGGDGGGDWL
;
A
#
# COMPACT_ATOMS: atom_id res chain seq x y z
N MET A 1 13.71 -4.18 -11.14
CA MET A 1 13.01 -3.78 -9.90
C MET A 1 13.10 -2.28 -9.80
N GLU A 2 12.15 -1.64 -9.14
CA GLU A 2 12.10 -0.17 -9.05
C GLU A 2 13.12 0.32 -8.02
N GLN A 3 13.93 1.31 -8.38
CA GLN A 3 14.97 1.88 -7.50
C GLN A 3 14.37 2.78 -6.42
N GLN A 4 13.25 3.40 -6.75
CA GLN A 4 12.57 4.34 -5.87
C GLN A 4 11.06 4.26 -6.05
N VAL A 5 10.34 4.69 -5.01
CA VAL A 5 8.89 4.79 -5.04
C VAL A 5 8.48 6.23 -4.79
N SER A 6 7.69 6.77 -5.70
CA SER A 6 7.08 8.09 -5.58
C SER A 6 5.60 7.96 -5.29
N THR A 7 5.14 8.75 -4.34
CA THR A 7 3.74 8.86 -3.93
C THR A 7 3.28 10.29 -4.05
N ARG A 8 2.03 10.47 -4.46
CA ARG A 8 1.39 11.79 -4.53
C ARG A 8 -0.08 11.73 -4.14
N ASP A 9 -0.54 12.78 -3.49
CA ASP A 9 -1.95 12.97 -3.17
C ASP A 9 -2.36 14.44 -3.19
N TYR A 10 -3.62 14.71 -2.87
CA TYR A 10 -4.19 16.04 -2.75
C TYR A 10 -5.00 16.20 -1.47
N ASN A 11 -4.58 17.14 -0.61
CA ASN A 11 -5.32 17.50 0.59
C ASN A 11 -6.15 18.78 0.35
N TYR A 12 -7.46 18.64 0.23
CA TYR A 12 -8.36 19.80 0.01
C TYR A 12 -8.40 20.80 1.17
N ARG A 13 -8.00 20.39 2.38
CA ARG A 13 -7.96 21.30 3.54
C ARG A 13 -6.75 22.23 3.46
N GLU A 14 -5.70 21.79 2.79
CA GLU A 14 -4.44 22.51 2.60
C GLU A 14 -4.04 22.39 1.12
N ALA A 15 -4.81 23.04 0.25
CA ALA A 15 -4.73 22.83 -1.20
C ALA A 15 -3.35 23.15 -1.82
N THR A 16 -2.54 23.97 -1.15
CA THR A 16 -1.18 24.36 -1.58
C THR A 16 -0.09 23.50 -0.97
N ALA A 17 -0.42 22.53 -0.11
CA ALA A 17 0.57 21.65 0.50
C ALA A 17 1.23 20.77 -0.56
N ASP A 18 2.57 20.68 -0.51
CA ASP A 18 3.29 19.69 -1.30
C ASP A 18 3.09 18.31 -0.67
N MET A 19 2.38 17.46 -1.42
CA MET A 19 2.02 16.11 -1.00
C MET A 19 2.83 15.07 -1.77
N ASN A 20 3.92 15.45 -2.44
CA ASN A 20 4.84 14.51 -3.06
C ASN A 20 5.75 13.89 -1.99
N ALA A 21 5.99 12.58 -2.08
CA ALA A 21 7.02 11.91 -1.30
C ALA A 21 7.70 10.83 -2.15
N GLN A 22 9.03 10.83 -2.14
CA GLN A 22 9.87 9.90 -2.90
C GLN A 22 10.82 9.21 -1.93
N VAL A 23 10.84 7.88 -1.96
CA VAL A 23 11.61 7.06 -1.02
C VAL A 23 12.44 6.02 -1.75
N ASP A 24 13.72 5.98 -1.41
CA ASP A 24 14.66 4.92 -1.73
C ASP A 24 15.15 4.28 -0.41
N VAL A 25 14.84 2.99 -0.22
CA VAL A 25 15.23 2.19 0.95
C VAL A 25 16.60 1.55 0.77
N THR A 26 17.03 1.28 -0.46
CA THR A 26 18.35 0.69 -0.76
C THR A 26 19.48 1.71 -0.63
N ARG A 27 19.13 3.01 -0.58
CA ARG A 27 20.04 4.15 -0.37
C ARG A 27 21.08 4.27 -1.50
N GLY A 28 20.62 4.21 -2.75
CA GLY A 28 21.45 4.44 -3.92
C GLY A 28 22.17 3.19 -4.43
N GLU A 29 21.59 2.00 -4.22
CA GLU A 29 22.09 0.79 -4.87
C GLU A 29 22.00 0.94 -6.40
N THR A 30 23.09 0.60 -7.10
CA THR A 30 23.27 0.87 -8.54
C THR A 30 22.78 -0.27 -9.44
N THR A 31 22.38 -1.39 -8.85
CA THR A 31 21.91 -2.59 -9.55
C THR A 31 20.44 -2.48 -10.00
N THR A 32 19.72 -1.50 -9.45
CA THR A 32 18.27 -1.34 -9.60
C THR A 32 17.97 -0.06 -10.38
N PHE A 33 16.97 -0.11 -11.27
CA PHE A 33 16.63 1.00 -12.17
C PHE A 33 15.11 1.16 -12.28
N GLY A 34 14.63 2.40 -12.27
CA GLY A 34 13.21 2.72 -12.46
C GLY A 34 12.58 3.42 -11.26
N GLU A 35 11.36 3.91 -11.48
CA GLU A 35 10.54 4.56 -10.47
C GLU A 35 9.11 4.00 -10.49
N ALA A 36 8.63 3.55 -9.34
CA ALA A 36 7.24 3.21 -9.13
C ALA A 36 6.45 4.45 -8.68
N TYR A 37 5.64 5.01 -9.57
CA TYR A 37 4.74 6.13 -9.24
C TYR A 37 3.37 5.66 -8.77
N HIS A 38 2.90 6.21 -7.65
CA HIS A 38 1.59 5.92 -7.05
C HIS A 38 0.83 7.19 -6.69
N TRP A 39 -0.48 7.19 -6.95
CA TRP A 39 -1.37 8.29 -6.63
C TRP A 39 -2.54 7.83 -5.76
N GLY A 40 -2.92 8.66 -4.78
CA GLY A 40 -4.22 8.55 -4.10
C GLY A 40 -4.27 7.57 -2.93
N ASP A 41 -3.24 7.54 -2.09
CA ASP A 41 -3.21 6.72 -0.86
C ASP A 41 -3.95 7.33 0.35
N ASN A 42 -4.51 8.53 0.18
CA ASN A 42 -5.32 9.31 1.11
C ASN A 42 -4.59 9.75 2.39
N TYR A 43 -3.28 9.99 2.31
CA TYR A 43 -2.55 10.58 3.42
C TYR A 43 -2.83 12.10 3.53
N LEU A 44 -2.76 12.62 4.75
CA LEU A 44 -3.00 14.05 5.02
C LEU A 44 -1.70 14.86 5.15
N THR A 45 -0.55 14.19 5.27
CA THR A 45 0.78 14.81 5.36
C THR A 45 1.79 14.05 4.51
N ALA A 46 2.70 14.75 3.82
CA ALA A 46 3.75 14.11 3.04
C ALA A 46 4.71 13.28 3.92
N GLY A 47 5.00 13.76 5.13
CA GLY A 47 5.96 13.13 6.03
C GLY A 47 7.41 13.39 5.63
N ASN A 48 8.36 12.97 6.48
CA ASN A 48 9.78 13.10 6.21
C ASN A 48 10.31 11.84 5.52
N VAL A 49 10.82 11.99 4.30
CA VAL A 49 11.38 10.89 3.49
C VAL A 49 12.74 10.40 3.98
N HIS A 50 13.45 11.21 4.77
CA HIS A 50 14.77 10.85 5.31
C HIS A 50 14.68 10.08 6.63
N ASP A 51 13.51 10.03 7.26
CA ASP A 51 13.34 9.28 8.50
C ASP A 51 13.35 7.77 8.24
N ARG A 52 14.09 7.03 9.06
CA ARG A 52 14.08 5.56 9.04
C ARG A 52 12.70 4.98 9.35
N HIS A 53 11.92 5.68 10.17
CA HIS A 53 10.55 5.29 10.48
C HIS A 53 9.66 6.51 10.27
N PRO A 54 9.23 6.78 9.03
CA PRO A 54 8.36 7.91 8.74
C PRO A 54 7.06 7.81 9.55
N ALA A 55 6.47 8.96 9.86
CA ALA A 55 5.22 9.03 10.61
C ALA A 55 4.14 8.12 9.95
N PRO A 56 3.42 7.30 10.72
CA PRO A 56 2.36 6.45 10.19
C PRO A 56 1.35 7.23 9.35
N GLU A 57 0.84 6.60 8.29
CA GLU A 57 -0.16 7.18 7.38
C GLU A 57 0.29 8.45 6.63
N SER A 58 1.59 8.74 6.59
CA SER A 58 2.16 9.79 5.72
C SER A 58 2.51 9.26 4.32
N GLY A 59 2.72 10.17 3.36
CA GLY A 59 3.19 9.82 2.01
C GLY A 59 4.50 9.02 2.05
N ALA A 60 5.49 9.50 2.80
CA ALA A 60 6.77 8.83 3.01
C ALA A 60 6.61 7.42 3.61
N PHE A 61 5.67 7.24 4.54
CA PHE A 61 5.35 5.93 5.10
C PHE A 61 4.81 4.96 4.04
N TYR A 62 3.86 5.39 3.20
CA TYR A 62 3.32 4.55 2.13
C TYR A 62 4.33 4.25 1.02
N ALA A 63 5.16 5.24 0.66
CA ALA A 63 6.26 5.06 -0.29
C ALA A 63 7.25 4.00 0.21
N ARG A 64 7.70 4.13 1.47
CA ARG A 64 8.58 3.16 2.13
C ARG A 64 7.96 1.76 2.18
N LEU A 65 6.70 1.66 2.63
CA LEU A 65 5.97 0.39 2.73
C LEU A 65 5.95 -0.37 1.40
N ARG A 66 5.73 0.34 0.29
CA ARG A 66 5.74 -0.26 -1.06
C ARG A 66 7.13 -0.63 -1.51
N HIS A 67 8.13 0.23 -1.26
CA HIS A 67 9.49 -0.07 -1.65
C HIS A 67 10.01 -1.32 -0.93
N GLU A 68 9.80 -1.42 0.39
CA GLU A 68 10.10 -2.64 1.16
C GLU A 68 9.39 -3.87 0.59
N ARG A 69 8.15 -3.75 0.08
CA ARG A 69 7.47 -4.86 -0.61
C ARG A 69 8.15 -5.27 -1.91
N TYR A 70 8.59 -4.33 -2.74
CA TYR A 70 9.34 -4.65 -3.96
C TYR A 70 10.65 -5.39 -3.62
N LEU A 71 11.36 -4.95 -2.58
CA LEU A 71 12.59 -5.59 -2.09
C LEU A 71 12.34 -7.00 -1.53
N ASN A 72 11.24 -7.22 -0.80
CA ASN A 72 10.81 -8.57 -0.38
C ASN A 72 10.51 -9.52 -1.55
N GLY A 73 10.25 -8.97 -2.75
CA GLY A 73 10.09 -9.72 -3.99
C GLY A 73 11.39 -10.04 -4.71
N GLN A 74 12.48 -9.32 -4.40
CA GLN A 74 13.76 -9.41 -5.10
C GLN A 74 14.56 -10.63 -4.67
N THR A 75 14.77 -10.81 -3.37
CA THR A 75 15.52 -11.95 -2.84
C THR A 75 14.59 -12.90 -2.08
N ARG A 76 14.52 -14.14 -2.55
CA ARG A 76 13.73 -15.21 -1.93
C ARG A 76 14.52 -16.51 -1.94
N MET A 77 14.38 -17.28 -0.87
CA MET A 77 14.89 -18.63 -0.74
C MET A 77 13.72 -19.61 -0.76
N GLN A 78 13.95 -20.78 -1.37
CA GLN A 78 13.10 -21.95 -1.18
C GLN A 78 13.96 -23.09 -0.66
N ALA A 79 13.45 -23.84 0.32
CA ALA A 79 14.17 -24.95 0.89
C ALA A 79 13.20 -26.04 1.35
N THR A 80 13.71 -27.26 1.47
CA THR A 80 12.98 -28.41 1.99
C THR A 80 13.63 -28.89 3.28
N THR A 81 12.83 -29.18 4.31
CA THR A 81 13.30 -29.71 5.59
C THR A 81 12.40 -30.81 6.12
N SER A 82 12.92 -31.69 6.95
CA SER A 82 12.14 -32.68 7.71
C SER A 82 11.79 -32.21 9.13
N CYS A 83 12.08 -30.95 9.47
CA CYS A 83 11.85 -30.40 10.80
C CYS A 83 10.35 -30.14 11.07
N PRO A 84 9.73 -30.81 12.05
CA PRO A 84 8.30 -30.65 12.32
C PRO A 84 7.97 -29.40 13.16
N THR A 85 8.97 -28.77 13.78
CA THR A 85 8.76 -27.59 14.64
C THR A 85 8.91 -26.26 13.89
N LEU A 86 9.09 -26.33 12.57
CA LEU A 86 9.20 -25.15 11.73
C LEU A 86 7.85 -24.44 11.62
N CYS A 87 7.83 -23.13 11.81
CA CYS A 87 6.64 -22.29 11.69
C CYS A 87 6.95 -21.02 10.89
N PRO A 88 5.97 -20.45 10.15
CA PRO A 88 6.14 -19.14 9.53
C PRO A 88 6.37 -18.07 10.61
N GLY A 89 7.19 -17.06 10.28
CA GLY A 89 7.61 -16.01 11.22
C GLY A 89 8.84 -16.37 12.07
N GLN A 90 9.37 -17.59 11.98
CA GLN A 90 10.66 -17.93 12.58
C GLN A 90 11.83 -17.44 11.70
N VAL A 91 12.92 -17.04 12.35
CA VAL A 91 14.19 -16.74 11.68
C VAL A 91 15.13 -17.93 11.85
N LEU A 92 15.59 -18.48 10.73
CA LEU A 92 16.55 -19.57 10.68
C LEU A 92 17.95 -19.02 10.48
N LYS A 93 18.92 -19.52 11.25
CA LYS A 93 20.34 -19.25 11.00
C LYS A 93 20.88 -20.33 10.09
N VAL A 94 21.48 -19.93 8.97
CA VAL A 94 22.12 -20.86 8.04
C VAL A 94 23.55 -21.08 8.51
N THR A 95 23.92 -22.31 8.85
CA THR A 95 25.27 -22.68 9.33
C THR A 95 26.17 -23.22 8.22
N GLY A 96 25.77 -23.12 6.95
CA GLY A 96 26.58 -23.49 5.78
C GLY A 96 27.66 -22.45 5.50
N GLY A 97 28.84 -22.89 5.04
CA GLY A 97 30.00 -22.04 4.72
C GLY A 97 29.84 -21.22 3.43
N GLU A 98 30.94 -20.95 2.71
CA GLU A 98 31.02 -20.09 1.49
C GLU A 98 29.97 -20.34 0.39
N GLU A 99 29.23 -21.44 0.44
CA GLU A 99 28.11 -21.76 -0.47
C GLU A 99 26.83 -20.96 -0.18
N VAL A 100 26.72 -20.34 1.00
CA VAL A 100 25.58 -19.48 1.35
C VAL A 100 25.82 -18.09 0.76
N ALA A 101 24.92 -17.66 -0.13
CA ALA A 101 24.94 -16.29 -0.62
C ALA A 101 24.90 -15.31 0.56
N GLY A 102 25.78 -14.29 0.55
CA GLY A 102 25.97 -13.39 1.69
C GLY A 102 24.68 -12.73 2.19
N GLU A 103 23.68 -12.57 1.32
CA GLU A 103 22.34 -12.06 1.65
C GLU A 103 21.62 -12.92 2.72
N PHE A 104 21.89 -14.21 2.82
CA PHE A 104 21.24 -15.11 3.81
C PHE A 104 22.13 -15.43 5.02
N ALA A 105 23.33 -14.83 5.10
CA ALA A 105 24.27 -15.10 6.19
C ALA A 105 23.74 -14.63 7.55
N ASP A 106 23.00 -13.51 7.57
CA ASP A 106 22.40 -12.96 8.79
C ASP A 106 21.18 -13.74 9.26
N GLY A 107 20.55 -14.50 8.35
CA GLY A 107 19.45 -15.40 8.63
C GLY A 107 18.39 -15.38 7.53
N VAL A 108 17.40 -16.27 7.68
CA VAL A 108 16.25 -16.39 6.78
C VAL A 108 14.96 -16.37 7.57
N LEU A 109 14.13 -15.36 7.32
CA LEU A 109 12.77 -15.29 7.84
C LEU A 109 11.85 -16.20 7.02
N VAL A 110 11.19 -17.16 7.67
CA VAL A 110 10.21 -18.05 7.02
C VAL A 110 8.92 -17.28 6.74
N THR A 111 8.54 -17.19 5.47
CA THR A 111 7.35 -16.43 5.02
C THR A 111 6.18 -17.32 4.63
N ALA A 112 6.45 -18.53 4.14
CA ALA A 112 5.43 -19.52 3.79
C ALA A 112 5.96 -20.93 4.02
N MET A 113 5.08 -21.88 4.31
CA MET A 113 5.42 -23.30 4.44
C MET A 113 4.29 -24.19 3.91
N HIS A 114 4.67 -25.33 3.37
CA HIS A 114 3.79 -26.41 2.96
C HIS A 114 4.37 -27.71 3.52
N SER A 115 3.65 -28.32 4.46
CA SER A 115 4.01 -29.62 5.00
C SER A 115 3.29 -30.74 4.26
N HIS A 116 3.98 -31.84 4.03
CA HIS A 116 3.47 -33.02 3.38
C HIS A 116 3.92 -34.26 4.17
N ALA A 117 2.96 -35.16 4.45
CA ALA A 117 3.20 -36.41 5.14
C ALA A 117 2.20 -37.45 4.66
N ARG A 118 2.66 -38.64 4.28
CA ARG A 118 1.80 -39.75 3.85
C ARG A 118 2.21 -41.06 4.53
N ARG A 119 1.39 -42.11 4.41
CA ARG A 119 1.79 -43.44 4.90
C ARG A 119 2.91 -44.06 4.06
N ASP A 120 3.02 -43.62 2.80
CA ASP A 120 4.00 -44.07 1.81
C ASP A 120 5.08 -43.01 1.52
N ALA A 121 5.16 -41.92 2.30
CA ALA A 121 6.17 -40.89 2.15
C ALA A 121 6.53 -40.23 3.48
N ASP A 122 7.82 -39.96 3.69
CA ASP A 122 8.32 -39.30 4.88
C ASP A 122 7.77 -37.87 5.03
N PHE A 123 7.80 -37.37 6.27
CA PHE A 123 7.43 -36.00 6.57
C PHE A 123 8.44 -35.03 5.94
N ALA A 124 7.96 -34.14 5.09
CA ALA A 124 8.74 -33.09 4.46
C ALA A 124 7.98 -31.76 4.53
N VAL A 125 8.74 -30.68 4.64
CA VAL A 125 8.25 -29.30 4.68
C VAL A 125 8.99 -28.51 3.62
N GLU A 126 8.28 -28.07 2.61
CA GLU A 126 8.76 -27.07 1.67
C GLU A 126 8.45 -25.70 2.25
N PHE A 127 9.44 -24.82 2.36
CA PHE A 127 9.25 -23.47 2.87
C PHE A 127 9.93 -22.42 2.00
N ALA A 128 9.34 -21.23 2.01
CA ALA A 128 9.90 -20.04 1.39
C ALA A 128 10.34 -19.06 2.48
N GLY A 129 11.42 -18.35 2.22
CA GLY A 129 11.95 -17.35 3.12
C GLY A 129 12.55 -16.15 2.41
N ILE A 130 12.74 -15.09 3.18
CA ILE A 130 13.47 -13.89 2.75
C ILE A 130 14.67 -13.67 3.68
N PRO A 131 15.73 -12.98 3.21
CA PRO A 131 16.80 -12.53 4.09
C PRO A 131 16.28 -11.81 5.33
N ASP A 132 16.87 -12.11 6.49
CA ASP A 132 16.68 -11.27 7.68
C ASP A 132 17.52 -10.01 7.54
N SER A 133 16.86 -8.84 7.44
CA SER A 133 17.52 -7.54 7.25
C SER A 133 16.99 -6.51 8.24
N PRO A 134 17.86 -5.71 8.89
CA PRO A 134 17.43 -4.64 9.77
C PRO A 134 16.84 -3.43 9.02
N ASP A 135 17.07 -3.33 7.70
CA ASP A 135 16.63 -2.19 6.90
C ASP A 135 15.34 -2.45 6.14
N VAL A 136 15.07 -3.71 5.78
CA VAL A 136 13.89 -4.13 5.00
C VAL A 136 13.01 -5.06 5.83
N GLY A 137 11.82 -4.58 6.21
CA GLY A 137 10.83 -5.40 6.89
C GLY A 137 9.97 -6.22 5.93
N TYR A 138 9.54 -7.41 6.36
CA TYR A 138 8.57 -8.22 5.61
C TYR A 138 7.24 -7.49 5.43
N ARG A 139 6.79 -7.37 4.17
CA ARG A 139 5.53 -6.73 3.76
C ARG A 139 4.70 -7.72 2.93
N PRO A 140 3.57 -8.23 3.45
CA PRO A 140 2.69 -9.08 2.67
C PRO A 140 2.05 -8.30 1.51
N GLU A 141 1.64 -9.03 0.48
CA GLU A 141 0.86 -8.48 -0.64
C GLU A 141 -0.53 -8.06 -0.13
N PRO A 142 -1.03 -6.85 -0.44
CA PRO A 142 -2.36 -6.44 -0.03
C PRO A 142 -3.41 -7.29 -0.74
N GLY A 143 -4.50 -7.61 -0.04
CA GLY A 143 -5.69 -8.13 -0.69
C GLY A 143 -6.32 -7.11 -1.65
N ALA A 144 -7.27 -7.56 -2.46
CA ALA A 144 -8.03 -6.68 -3.33
C ALA A 144 -8.70 -5.56 -2.52
N ARG A 145 -8.38 -4.29 -2.85
CA ARG A 145 -9.02 -3.13 -2.21
C ARG A 145 -10.52 -3.16 -2.56
N PRO A 146 -11.43 -2.96 -1.58
CA PRO A 146 -12.85 -2.85 -1.87
C PRO A 146 -13.09 -1.63 -2.77
N VAL A 147 -13.83 -1.83 -3.86
CA VAL A 147 -14.18 -0.78 -4.82
C VAL A 147 -15.68 -0.54 -4.76
N MET A 148 -16.07 0.69 -4.41
CA MET A 148 -17.45 1.13 -4.57
C MET A 148 -17.65 1.62 -6.00
N ALA A 149 -18.29 0.79 -6.83
CA ALA A 149 -18.56 1.14 -8.22
C ALA A 149 -19.75 2.11 -8.29
N GLY A 150 -19.49 3.34 -8.74
CA GLY A 150 -20.52 4.35 -8.96
C GLY A 150 -20.93 5.13 -7.71
N THR A 151 -22.07 5.82 -7.81
CA THR A 151 -22.60 6.66 -6.74
C THR A 151 -23.59 5.88 -5.90
N LEU A 152 -23.40 5.87 -4.58
CA LEU A 152 -24.32 5.23 -3.65
C LEU A 152 -25.34 6.24 -3.12
N PRO A 153 -26.63 5.88 -3.05
CA PRO A 153 -27.63 6.74 -2.44
C PRO A 153 -27.43 6.83 -0.92
N ALA A 154 -27.64 8.03 -0.39
CA ALA A 154 -27.53 8.32 1.03
C ALA A 154 -28.55 9.40 1.44
N ARG A 155 -28.95 9.40 2.71
CA ARG A 155 -29.87 10.40 3.28
C ARG A 155 -29.09 11.40 4.13
N VAL A 156 -29.32 12.71 3.96
CA VAL A 156 -28.72 13.74 4.82
C VAL A 156 -29.26 13.61 6.24
N THR A 157 -28.37 13.66 7.23
CA THR A 157 -28.72 13.57 8.66
C THR A 157 -28.26 14.81 9.43
N SER A 158 -28.91 15.08 10.57
CA SER A 158 -28.57 16.19 11.48
C SER A 158 -28.44 15.66 12.90
N THR A 159 -27.60 16.31 13.71
CA THR A 159 -27.48 16.01 15.15
C THR A 159 -28.63 16.61 15.97
N ARG A 160 -29.49 17.43 15.35
CA ARG A 160 -30.69 18.01 15.98
C ARG A 160 -31.92 17.20 15.58
N GLU A 161 -32.72 16.85 16.57
CA GLU A 161 -34.01 16.18 16.36
C GLU A 161 -34.96 17.12 15.60
N ASN A 162 -35.60 16.61 14.54
CA ASN A 162 -36.52 17.36 13.67
C ASN A 162 -35.93 18.65 13.06
N ASP A 163 -34.62 18.64 12.76
CA ASP A 163 -34.00 19.74 12.04
C ASP A 163 -34.63 19.90 10.64
N THR A 164 -35.13 21.10 10.35
CA THR A 164 -35.71 21.41 9.04
C THR A 164 -34.63 21.47 7.96
N TYR A 165 -33.38 21.72 8.35
CA TYR A 165 -32.22 21.78 7.46
C TYR A 165 -31.18 20.71 7.83
N GLY A 166 -30.35 20.33 6.85
CA GLY A 166 -29.18 19.50 7.13
C GLY A 166 -28.12 20.29 7.90
N HIS A 167 -27.42 19.64 8.84
CA HIS A 167 -26.30 20.26 9.53
C HIS A 167 -25.11 20.41 8.56
N ILE A 168 -24.75 21.66 8.25
CA ILE A 168 -23.64 22.02 7.36
C ILE A 168 -22.52 22.68 8.18
N ASP A 169 -21.28 22.30 7.92
CA ASP A 169 -20.13 22.92 8.57
C ASP A 169 -19.63 24.20 7.87
N LYS A 170 -18.62 24.86 8.45
CA LYS A 170 -18.02 26.10 7.91
C LYS A 170 -17.42 25.97 6.50
N HIS A 171 -17.27 24.74 5.99
CA HIS A 171 -16.73 24.43 4.67
C HIS A 171 -17.80 23.89 3.72
N GLY A 172 -19.09 23.97 4.08
CA GLY A 172 -20.19 23.50 3.23
C GLY A 172 -20.36 21.97 3.23
N ARG A 173 -19.76 21.26 4.19
CA ARG A 173 -19.81 19.80 4.31
C ARG A 173 -20.97 19.34 5.17
N TYR A 174 -21.55 18.19 4.88
CA TYR A 174 -22.69 17.64 5.60
C TYR A 174 -22.49 16.16 5.95
N ARG A 175 -23.36 15.62 6.82
CA ARG A 175 -23.36 14.21 7.23
C ARG A 175 -24.48 13.44 6.53
N VAL A 176 -24.25 12.15 6.29
CA VAL A 176 -25.21 11.27 5.61
C VAL A 176 -25.30 9.90 6.27
N ASN A 177 -26.46 9.28 6.16
CA ASN A 177 -26.65 7.86 6.40
C ASN A 177 -26.67 7.13 5.04
N MET A 178 -25.77 6.18 4.86
CA MET A 178 -25.73 5.34 3.65
C MET A 178 -26.84 4.30 3.71
N LEU A 179 -27.63 4.13 2.64
CA LEU A 179 -28.79 3.24 2.66
C LEU A 179 -28.45 1.75 2.83
N PHE A 180 -27.21 1.34 2.56
CA PHE A 180 -26.74 -0.03 2.81
C PHE A 180 -26.28 -0.25 4.25
N ASP A 181 -26.05 0.82 5.02
CA ASP A 181 -25.64 0.72 6.41
C ASP A 181 -26.82 0.25 7.27
N ARG A 182 -26.62 -0.90 7.93
CA ARG A 182 -27.61 -1.54 8.79
C ARG A 182 -27.31 -1.35 10.27
N ALA A 183 -26.16 -0.76 10.61
CA ALA A 183 -25.82 -0.48 11.99
C ALA A 183 -26.76 0.60 12.54
N ARG A 184 -27.12 0.45 13.83
CA ARG A 184 -27.91 1.46 14.54
C ARG A 184 -26.95 2.48 15.11
N TRP A 185 -27.10 3.72 14.65
CA TRP A 185 -26.33 4.86 15.11
C TRP A 185 -27.26 5.91 15.70
N GLU A 186 -26.72 6.75 16.58
CA GLU A 186 -27.39 7.97 16.99
C GLU A 186 -27.53 8.92 15.79
N THR A 187 -28.67 9.61 15.70
CA THR A 187 -28.96 10.47 14.55
C THR A 187 -27.92 11.58 14.42
N GLY A 188 -27.36 11.72 13.21
CA GLY A 188 -26.30 12.67 12.93
C GLY A 188 -24.89 12.14 13.19
N PHE A 189 -24.69 10.90 13.61
CA PHE A 189 -23.37 10.26 13.80
C PHE A 189 -23.10 9.08 12.85
N GLU A 190 -23.88 8.96 11.78
CA GLU A 190 -23.83 7.83 10.84
C GLU A 190 -22.68 7.94 9.83
N SER A 191 -22.09 9.13 9.69
CA SER A 191 -20.90 9.33 8.86
C SER A 191 -19.96 10.40 9.41
N LEU A 192 -18.72 10.36 8.92
CA LEU A 192 -17.84 11.52 8.95
C LEU A 192 -18.42 12.67 8.12
N VAL A 193 -17.94 13.88 8.38
CA VAL A 193 -18.33 15.09 7.65
C VAL A 193 -17.74 15.05 6.24
N GLY A 194 -18.60 14.84 5.24
CA GLY A 194 -18.19 14.62 3.84
C GLY A 194 -18.10 15.91 3.03
N PRO A 195 -17.19 16.02 2.04
CA PRO A 195 -17.15 17.17 1.14
C PRO A 195 -18.49 17.37 0.41
N PRO A 196 -18.87 18.60 0.02
CA PRO A 196 -20.10 18.83 -0.74
C PRO A 196 -20.12 17.98 -2.03
N VAL A 197 -21.32 17.52 -2.47
CA VAL A 197 -21.53 16.62 -3.65
C VAL A 197 -20.74 17.05 -4.88
N ALA A 198 -20.51 18.35 -5.08
CA ALA A 198 -19.73 18.89 -6.19
C ALA A 198 -18.28 18.34 -6.28
N ALA A 199 -17.73 17.80 -5.19
CA ALA A 199 -16.36 17.25 -5.15
C ALA A 199 -16.27 15.73 -5.38
N LEU A 200 -17.39 14.99 -5.36
CA LEU A 200 -17.35 13.52 -5.47
C LEU A 200 -17.26 13.00 -6.93
N CYS A 201 -17.45 13.86 -7.93
CA CYS A 201 -17.57 13.46 -9.35
C CYS A 201 -16.27 13.44 -10.18
N ARG A 202 -15.06 13.62 -9.62
CA ARG A 202 -13.81 13.64 -10.42
C ARG A 202 -12.70 12.70 -9.94
N ARG A 203 -13.03 11.53 -9.38
CA ARG A 203 -12.00 10.58 -8.92
C ARG A 203 -11.67 9.43 -9.88
N HIS A 204 -12.12 9.48 -11.13
CA HIS A 204 -11.80 8.47 -12.15
C HIS A 204 -11.43 9.13 -13.48
N LEU A 205 -10.21 9.65 -13.56
CA LEU A 205 -9.50 9.73 -14.84
C LEU A 205 -8.46 8.61 -14.82
N ARG A 206 -8.74 7.56 -15.58
CA ARG A 206 -7.76 6.53 -15.92
C ARG A 206 -6.60 7.23 -16.63
N SER A 207 -5.37 6.91 -16.24
CA SER A 207 -4.18 7.20 -17.04
C SER A 207 -4.32 6.52 -18.39
N ALA A 208 -4.41 7.31 -19.46
CA ALA A 208 -4.12 6.84 -20.81
C ALA A 208 -2.59 6.83 -20.99
N PRO A 209 -2.00 5.84 -21.69
CA PRO A 209 -0.59 5.85 -21.97
C PRO A 209 -0.25 7.03 -22.89
N ALA A 210 0.79 7.78 -22.54
CA ALA A 210 1.36 8.80 -23.40
C ALA A 210 1.89 8.15 -24.68
N ALA A 211 1.23 8.38 -25.81
CA ALA A 211 1.77 8.10 -27.11
C ALA A 211 2.92 9.09 -27.38
N ALA A 212 4.12 8.57 -27.60
CA ALA A 212 5.27 9.34 -28.03
C ALA A 212 4.98 9.96 -29.41
N GLY A 213 4.93 11.29 -29.46
CA GLY A 213 4.91 12.05 -30.71
C GLY A 213 6.29 12.00 -31.33
N GLY A 214 6.45 11.20 -32.38
CA GLY A 214 7.57 11.26 -33.30
C GLY A 214 7.32 12.32 -34.37
N ASP A 215 8.28 13.21 -34.52
CA ASP A 215 8.43 14.20 -35.58
C ASP A 215 8.33 13.55 -36.97
N GLY A 216 7.62 14.21 -37.89
CA GLY A 216 7.50 13.76 -39.27
C GLY A 216 6.67 14.71 -40.11
N GLY A 217 7.33 15.76 -40.62
CA GLY A 217 6.76 16.65 -41.63
C GLY A 217 6.33 15.89 -42.89
N GLY A 218 5.22 16.33 -43.49
CA GLY A 218 4.65 15.71 -44.68
C GLY A 218 3.45 16.48 -45.20
N ASP A 219 3.78 17.48 -46.02
CA ASP A 219 2.93 18.25 -46.93
C ASP A 219 1.95 17.38 -47.73
N TRP A 220 0.65 17.72 -47.72
CA TRP A 220 -0.33 17.37 -48.76
C TRP A 220 -1.47 18.40 -48.77
N LEU A 221 -1.50 19.19 -49.86
CA LEU A 221 -2.58 19.99 -50.49
C LEU A 221 -3.89 20.23 -49.71
#